data_AF-A0A511UZL6-F1
#
_entry.id   AF-A0A511UZL6-F1
#
_cell.length_a   1.000
_cell.length_b   1.000
_cell.length_c   1.000
_cell.angle_alpha   90.00
_cell.angle_beta   90.00
_cell.angle_gamma   90.00
#
_symmetry.space_group_name_H-M   'P 1'
#
loop_
_entity.id
_entity.type
_entity.pdbx_description
1 polymer ?
#
loop_
_entity_poly.entity_id
_entity_poly.type
_entity_poly.pdbx_seq_one_letter_code
_entity_poly.pdbx_strand_id
1 'polypeptide(L)'
;MKIPKSLKQTEKKLLATERDSLLVRFHNEEVELTQSKIGGQPYWLKSEVYPTIASDQPLRFLAQVNFSEMEQTLEDYPDSGLLHFLF
;
A
#
# COMPACT_ATOMS: atom_id res chain seq x y z
N MET A 1 -17.09 -12.45 8.41
CA MET A 1 -17.90 -11.20 8.53
C MET A 1 -19.36 -11.55 8.83
N LYS A 2 -20.13 -10.72 9.56
CA LYS A 2 -21.59 -10.91 9.70
C LYS A 2 -22.33 -10.01 8.71
N ILE A 3 -23.12 -10.59 7.81
CA ILE A 3 -23.88 -9.83 6.80
C ILE A 3 -25.16 -9.25 7.45
N PRO A 4 -25.38 -7.92 7.36
CA PRO A 4 -26.56 -7.28 7.93
C PRO A 4 -27.85 -7.73 7.23
N LYS A 5 -28.98 -7.75 7.98
CA LYS A 5 -30.28 -8.25 7.49
C LYS A 5 -30.72 -7.59 6.18
N SER A 6 -30.43 -6.29 6.01
CA SER A 6 -30.77 -5.52 4.81
C SER A 6 -30.07 -6.02 3.53
N LEU A 7 -28.95 -6.74 3.65
CA LEU A 7 -28.16 -7.24 2.52
C LEU A 7 -28.30 -8.75 2.30
N LYS A 8 -29.20 -9.44 3.02
CA LYS A 8 -29.39 -10.89 2.87
C LYS A 8 -29.77 -11.32 1.46
N GLN A 9 -30.55 -10.50 0.75
CA GLN A 9 -30.98 -10.82 -0.62
C GLN A 9 -29.80 -10.90 -1.61
N THR A 10 -28.68 -10.22 -1.30
CA THR A 10 -27.47 -10.20 -2.14
C THR A 10 -26.31 -11.00 -1.56
N GLU A 11 -26.51 -11.74 -0.45
CA GLU A 11 -25.47 -12.50 0.26
C GLU A 11 -24.66 -13.41 -0.67
N LYS A 12 -25.32 -14.21 -1.51
CA LYS A 12 -24.63 -15.10 -2.47
C LYS A 12 -23.72 -14.33 -3.44
N LYS A 13 -24.12 -13.13 -3.86
CA LYS A 13 -23.31 -12.30 -4.77
C LYS A 13 -22.13 -11.67 -4.04
N LEU A 14 -22.31 -11.25 -2.78
CA LEU A 14 -21.24 -10.66 -1.96
C LEU A 14 -20.14 -11.69 -1.66
N LEU A 15 -20.53 -12.89 -1.24
CA LEU A 15 -19.59 -13.98 -0.95
C LEU A 15 -18.83 -14.42 -2.21
N ALA A 16 -19.47 -14.37 -3.38
CA ALA A 16 -18.81 -14.68 -4.65
C ALA A 16 -17.76 -13.64 -5.09
N THR A 17 -17.72 -12.47 -4.45
CA THR A 17 -16.77 -11.39 -4.75
C THR A 17 -15.73 -11.18 -3.65
N GLU A 18 -15.66 -12.10 -2.69
CA GLU A 18 -14.65 -12.07 -1.63
C GLU A 18 -13.25 -12.13 -2.25
N ARG A 19 -12.35 -11.31 -1.72
CA ARG A 19 -10.95 -11.26 -2.11
C ARG A 19 -10.09 -11.08 -0.87
N ASP A 20 -8.94 -11.74 -0.88
CA ASP A 20 -7.93 -11.53 0.13
C ASP A 20 -7.45 -10.08 0.10
N SER A 21 -7.20 -9.54 1.28
CA SER A 21 -6.74 -8.17 1.45
C SER A 21 -5.95 -8.04 2.75
N LEU A 22 -5.05 -7.06 2.77
CA LEU A 22 -4.27 -6.73 3.96
C LEU A 22 -4.85 -5.49 4.64
N LEU A 23 -5.09 -5.59 5.94
CA LEU A 23 -5.47 -4.45 6.75
C LEU A 23 -4.22 -3.71 7.21
N VAL A 24 -4.00 -2.50 6.70
CA VAL A 24 -2.90 -1.64 7.14
C VAL A 24 -3.29 -0.94 8.44
N ARG A 25 -2.42 -1.03 9.45
CA ARG A 25 -2.55 -0.32 10.74
C ARG A 25 -1.38 0.62 10.90
N PHE A 26 -1.65 1.84 11.36
CA PHE A 26 -0.64 2.88 11.52
C PHE A 26 -0.28 3.04 12.99
N HIS A 27 1.03 3.21 13.23
CA HIS A 27 1.59 3.55 14.52
C HIS A 27 2.52 4.75 14.33
N ASN A 28 2.66 5.58 15.36
CA ASN A 28 3.55 6.73 15.31
C ASN A 28 4.90 6.36 15.93
N GLU A 29 5.83 5.93 15.08
CA GLU A 29 7.13 5.39 15.46
C GLU A 29 8.18 5.84 14.44
N GLU A 30 9.44 5.89 14.86
CA GLU A 30 10.55 6.05 13.91
C GLU A 30 10.74 4.74 13.14
N VAL A 31 11.00 4.87 11.83
CA VAL A 31 11.11 3.74 10.91
C VAL A 31 12.36 3.88 10.06
N GLU A 32 13.00 2.76 9.75
CA GLU A 32 14.16 2.74 8.87
C GLU A 32 13.80 3.16 7.44
N LEU A 33 14.80 3.57 6.65
CA LEU A 33 14.58 4.15 5.32
C LEU A 33 13.77 3.24 4.38
N THR A 34 13.99 1.93 4.45
CA THR A 34 13.36 0.92 3.60
C THR A 34 12.08 0.30 4.17
N GLN A 35 11.61 0.73 5.35
CA GLN A 35 10.37 0.20 5.90
C GLN A 35 9.14 0.84 5.28
N SER A 36 8.03 0.12 5.37
CA SER A 36 6.71 0.61 5.01
C SER A 36 6.34 1.81 5.87
N LYS A 37 5.89 2.90 5.24
CA LYS A 37 5.59 4.16 5.94
C LYS A 37 4.61 5.02 5.17
N ILE A 38 3.95 5.93 5.88
CA ILE A 38 3.16 7.02 5.32
C ILE A 38 3.83 8.35 5.67
N GLY A 39 4.07 9.19 4.68
CA GLY A 39 4.83 10.43 4.81
C GLY A 39 6.30 10.22 5.21
N GLY A 40 6.98 11.32 5.52
CA GLY A 40 8.42 11.29 5.82
C GLY A 40 9.28 11.26 4.57
N GLN A 41 10.44 10.59 4.65
CA GLN A 41 11.39 10.51 3.54
C GLN A 41 11.35 9.11 2.88
N PRO A 42 11.14 9.02 1.55
CA PRO A 42 11.20 7.76 0.83
C PRO A 42 12.64 7.25 0.73
N TYR A 43 12.78 5.94 0.53
CA TYR A 43 14.00 5.40 -0.03
C TYR A 43 14.13 5.84 -1.50
N TRP A 44 15.27 6.43 -1.86
CA TRP A 44 15.54 6.80 -3.25
C TRP A 44 17.00 6.62 -3.62
N LEU A 45 17.26 6.06 -4.79
CA LEU A 45 18.61 5.90 -5.30
C LEU A 45 19.13 7.24 -5.82
N LYS A 46 20.34 7.63 -5.41
CA LYS A 46 20.98 8.88 -5.87
C LYS A 46 21.22 8.93 -7.38
N SER A 47 21.29 7.77 -8.02
CA SER A 47 21.46 7.63 -9.47
C SER A 47 20.15 7.80 -10.26
N GLU A 48 18.99 7.79 -9.59
CA GLU A 48 17.69 7.89 -10.23
C GLU A 48 17.13 9.30 -10.17
N VAL A 49 16.50 9.73 -11.28
CA VAL A 49 15.81 11.02 -11.33
C VAL A 49 14.54 10.93 -10.50
N TYR A 50 14.36 11.89 -9.59
CA TYR A 50 13.17 11.94 -8.75
C TYR A 50 11.94 12.38 -9.58
N PRO A 51 10.75 11.76 -9.41
CA PRO A 51 9.59 12.02 -10.24
C PRO A 51 9.07 13.46 -10.11
N THR A 52 8.73 14.06 -11.25
CA THR A 52 8.19 15.41 -11.36
C THR A 52 6.86 15.41 -12.12
N ILE A 53 6.06 16.46 -11.92
CA ILE A 53 4.95 16.77 -12.84
C ILE A 53 5.50 17.45 -14.11
N ALA A 54 4.63 17.67 -15.10
CA ALA A 54 5.01 18.26 -16.40
C ALA A 54 5.68 19.66 -16.31
N SER A 55 5.55 20.37 -15.19
CA SER A 55 6.22 21.65 -14.93
C SER A 55 7.57 21.51 -14.20
N ASP A 56 8.13 20.30 -14.16
CA ASP A 56 9.37 19.93 -13.45
C ASP A 56 9.33 20.14 -11.93
N GLN A 57 8.14 20.33 -11.35
CA GLN A 57 7.98 20.36 -9.91
C GLN A 57 8.01 18.93 -9.34
N PRO A 58 8.84 18.64 -8.31
CA PRO A 58 8.91 17.31 -7.69
C PRO A 58 7.57 16.89 -7.08
N LEU A 59 7.21 15.62 -7.27
CA LEU A 59 6.07 15.03 -6.58
C LEU A 59 6.35 14.90 -5.07
N ARG A 60 5.31 15.01 -4.25
CA ARG A 60 5.42 14.76 -2.82
C ARG A 60 5.23 13.29 -2.53
N PHE A 61 6.02 12.79 -1.58
CA PHE A 61 5.90 11.43 -1.09
C PHE A 61 4.65 11.25 -0.23
N LEU A 62 3.85 10.22 -0.54
CA LEU A 62 2.67 9.84 0.24
C LEU A 62 2.95 8.62 1.10
N ALA A 63 3.41 7.52 0.50
CA ALA A 63 3.63 6.27 1.20
C ALA A 63 4.60 5.35 0.46
N GLN A 64 5.24 4.46 1.21
CA GLN A 64 6.07 3.37 0.68
C GLN A 64 5.61 2.06 1.32
N VAL A 65 5.58 1.00 0.53
CA VAL A 65 5.28 -0.36 0.99
C VAL A 65 6.47 -1.24 0.65
N ASN A 66 7.00 -1.91 1.67
CA ASN A 66 8.00 -2.94 1.51
C ASN A 66 7.33 -4.30 1.50
N PHE A 67 7.29 -4.95 0.34
CA PHE A 67 6.64 -6.26 0.20
C PHE A 67 7.28 -7.34 1.08
N SER A 68 8.56 -7.22 1.40
CA SER A 68 9.25 -8.15 2.29
C SER A 68 8.80 -8.06 3.75
N GLU A 69 8.07 -7.01 4.15
CA GLU A 69 7.49 -6.85 5.50
C GLU A 69 6.06 -7.40 5.60
N MET A 70 5.46 -7.85 4.49
CA MET A 70 4.11 -8.39 4.51
C MET A 70 4.08 -9.74 5.23
N GLU A 71 3.19 -9.87 6.23
CA GLU A 71 3.03 -11.12 6.99
C GLU A 71 2.44 -12.26 6.15
N GLN A 72 1.76 -11.93 5.04
CA GLN A 72 1.08 -12.86 4.16
C GLN A 72 1.28 -12.44 2.70
N THR A 73 1.62 -13.40 1.85
CA THR A 73 1.64 -13.20 0.38
C THR A 73 0.21 -13.11 -0.13
N LEU A 74 -0.08 -12.08 -0.94
CA LEU A 74 -1.31 -12.00 -1.72
C LEU A 74 -1.05 -12.53 -3.14
N GLU A 75 -2.02 -13.24 -3.71
CA GLU A 75 -1.96 -13.64 -5.12
C GLU A 75 -1.75 -12.40 -6.02
N ASP A 76 -0.88 -12.52 -7.02
CA ASP A 76 -0.47 -11.45 -7.95
C ASP A 76 0.33 -10.28 -7.36
N TYR A 77 0.75 -10.34 -6.09
CA TYR A 77 1.65 -9.34 -5.51
C TYR A 77 3.11 -9.82 -5.49
N PRO A 78 4.09 -8.91 -5.58
CA PRO A 78 5.50 -9.27 -5.41
C PRO A 78 5.80 -9.77 -3.99
N ASP A 79 6.72 -10.72 -3.85
CA ASP A 79 7.23 -11.17 -2.54
C ASP A 79 8.27 -10.20 -1.96
N SER A 80 8.80 -9.27 -2.77
CA SER A 80 9.82 -8.32 -2.36
C SER A 80 9.83 -7.07 -3.23
N GLY A 81 10.48 -6.02 -2.73
CA GLY A 81 10.61 -4.72 -3.41
C GLY A 81 9.92 -3.58 -2.68
N LEU A 82 10.24 -2.36 -3.10
CA LEU A 82 9.70 -1.13 -2.54
C LEU A 82 8.77 -0.45 -3.54
N LEU A 83 7.49 -0.41 -3.21
CA LEU A 83 6.48 0.35 -3.95
C LEU A 83 6.33 1.74 -3.33
N HIS A 84 6.38 2.79 -4.15
CA HIS A 84 6.21 4.18 -3.71
C HIS A 84 4.94 4.80 -4.31
N PHE A 85 4.23 5.57 -3.50
CA PHE A 85 3.10 6.41 -3.90
C PHE A 85 3.47 7.88 -3.76
N LEU A 86 3.22 8.66 -4.82
CA LEU A 86 3.63 10.05 -4.98
C LEU A 86 2.45 10.88 -5.53
N PHE A 87 2.37 12.18 -5.21
CA PHE A 87 1.28 13.09 -5.63
C PHE A 87 1.70 14.56 -5.82
#